data_AF-A0A0N4YEJ0-F1
#
_entry.id   AF-A0A0N4YEJ0-F1
#
_cell.length_a   1.000
_cell.length_b   1.000
_cell.length_c   1.000
_cell.angle_alpha   90.00
_cell.angle_beta   90.00
_cell.angle_gamma   90.00
#
_symmetry.space_group_name_H-M   'P 1'
#
loop_
_entity.id
_entity.type
_entity.pdbx_description
1 polymer ?
#
loop_
_entity_poly.entity_id
_entity_poly.type
_entity_poly.pdbx_seq_one_letter_code
_entity_poly.pdbx_strand_id
1 'polypeptide(L)'
;MRPLLFAAVFSLASAFTCPANTIYHAEFNRCYKFSPDTLPFYMAEEACQNIGGHLVSFQEGLENAMVAETAQQQKIGSTFWIGLNKLNANTWAFTDGSSVNYTNWRNGEFN
;
A
#
# COMPACT_ATOMS: atom_id res chain seq x y z
N MET A 1 -1.07 -43.14 37.04
CA MET A 1 -0.34 -41.86 36.83
C MET A 1 -0.71 -41.34 35.45
N ARG A 2 -1.41 -40.22 35.36
CA ARG A 2 -1.83 -39.59 34.09
C ARG A 2 -0.72 -38.64 33.63
N PRO A 3 -0.18 -38.73 32.41
CA PRO A 3 0.75 -37.73 31.93
C PRO A 3 -0.05 -36.47 31.54
N LEU A 4 0.34 -35.33 32.10
CA LEU A 4 -0.13 -34.03 31.63
C LEU A 4 0.59 -33.72 30.31
N LEU A 5 -0.16 -33.72 29.21
CA LEU A 5 0.30 -33.18 27.93
C LEU A 5 0.34 -31.65 28.07
N PHE A 6 1.54 -31.07 28.09
CA PHE A 6 1.71 -29.63 27.95
C PHE A 6 1.71 -29.28 26.47
N ALA A 7 0.74 -28.48 26.03
CA ALA A 7 0.80 -27.80 24.75
C ALA A 7 1.50 -26.45 24.94
N ALA A 8 2.72 -26.32 24.43
CA ALA A 8 3.39 -25.03 24.35
C ALA A 8 2.96 -24.33 23.05
N VAL A 9 2.22 -23.24 23.18
CA VAL A 9 1.96 -22.33 22.05
C VAL A 9 3.21 -21.47 21.88
N PHE A 10 4.12 -21.89 21.01
CA PHE A 10 5.20 -21.03 20.58
C PHE A 10 4.61 -20.00 19.62
N SER A 11 4.46 -18.77 20.10
CA SER A 11 4.13 -17.63 19.25
C SER A 11 5.25 -17.47 18.22
N LEU A 12 5.00 -17.86 16.97
CA LEU A 12 5.75 -17.37 15.82
C LEU A 12 5.12 -16.04 15.36
N ALA A 13 4.89 -15.11 16.28
CA ALA A 13 4.60 -13.75 15.87
C ALA A 13 5.93 -13.10 15.49
N SER A 14 6.35 -13.29 14.23
CA SER A 14 7.05 -12.20 13.56
C SER A 14 6.10 -11.00 13.65
N ALA A 15 6.32 -10.12 14.62
CA ALA A 15 5.62 -8.86 14.67
C ALA A 15 5.91 -8.19 13.32
N PHE A 16 4.89 -8.12 12.46
CA PHE A 16 4.96 -7.32 11.24
C PHE A 16 4.97 -5.87 11.69
N THR A 17 6.13 -5.43 12.15
CA THR A 17 6.34 -4.06 12.58
C THR A 17 6.55 -3.26 11.31
N CYS A 18 5.70 -2.26 11.10
CA CYS A 18 5.86 -1.38 9.96
C CYS A 18 7.26 -0.73 9.92
N PRO A 19 7.83 -0.50 8.74
CA PRO A 19 9.10 0.23 8.63
C PRO A 19 9.01 1.61 9.30
N ALA A 20 10.14 2.12 9.78
CA ALA A 20 10.19 3.42 10.44
C ALA A 20 9.61 4.54 9.55
N ASN A 21 8.91 5.50 10.15
CA ASN A 21 8.28 6.63 9.45
C ASN A 21 7.22 6.20 8.43
N THR A 22 6.45 5.17 8.76
CA THR A 22 5.22 4.77 8.06
C THR A 22 4.04 4.79 9.03
N ILE A 23 2.83 4.88 8.48
CA ILE A 23 1.57 4.89 9.21
C ILE A 23 0.92 3.52 9.01
N TYR A 24 0.64 2.81 10.10
CA TYR A 24 -0.04 1.54 10.07
C TYR A 24 -1.55 1.74 10.07
N HIS A 25 -2.25 1.11 9.12
CA HIS A 25 -3.71 1.01 9.12
C HIS A 25 -4.09 -0.45 9.37
N ALA A 26 -4.69 -0.69 10.54
CA ALA A 26 -5.02 -2.03 11.02
C ALA A 26 -6.17 -2.67 10.23
N GLU A 27 -7.07 -1.86 9.67
CA GLU A 27 -8.21 -2.28 8.86
C GLU A 27 -7.78 -3.06 7.62
N PHE A 28 -6.63 -2.68 7.04
CA PHE A 28 -6.06 -3.31 5.84
C PHE A 28 -4.81 -4.14 6.15
N ASN A 29 -4.32 -4.11 7.39
CA ASN A 29 -3.04 -4.70 7.79
C ASN A 29 -1.89 -4.24 6.87
N ARG A 30 -1.81 -2.94 6.60
CA ARG A 30 -0.84 -2.33 5.67
C ARG A 30 -0.17 -1.09 6.28
N CYS A 31 1.05 -0.83 5.85
CA CYS A 31 1.83 0.34 6.25
C CYS A 31 1.97 1.29 5.06
N TYR A 32 1.81 2.58 5.30
CA TYR A 32 1.83 3.61 4.26
C TYR A 32 2.87 4.66 4.57
N LYS A 33 3.63 5.06 3.56
CA LYS A 33 4.54 6.19 3.62
C LYS A 33 4.17 7.16 2.52
N PHE A 34 4.04 8.43 2.88
CA PHE A 34 3.78 9.49 1.92
C PHE A 34 5.04 10.33 1.75
N SER A 35 5.50 10.47 0.50
CA SER A 35 6.65 11.30 0.17
C SER A 35 6.19 12.70 -0.27
N PRO A 36 6.81 13.79 0.23
CA PRO A 36 6.58 15.13 -0.29
C PRO A 36 7.31 15.38 -1.63
N ASP A 37 8.18 14.47 -2.06
CA ASP A 37 9.01 14.65 -3.25
C ASP A 37 8.19 14.56 -4.53
N THR A 38 8.43 15.49 -5.45
CA THR A 38 7.83 15.46 -6.80
C THR A 38 8.76 14.71 -7.74
N LEU A 39 8.49 13.42 -7.94
CA LEU A 39 9.28 12.53 -8.77
C LEU A 39 8.50 12.07 -10.01
N PRO A 40 9.17 11.75 -11.13
CA PRO A 40 8.58 10.95 -12.20
C PRO A 40 8.11 9.59 -11.67
N PHE A 41 7.07 9.03 -12.29
CA PHE A 41 6.45 7.76 -11.85
C PHE A 41 7.47 6.64 -11.54
N TYR A 42 8.43 6.39 -12.44
CA TYR A 42 9.40 5.31 -12.26
C TYR A 42 10.34 5.54 -11.07
N MET A 43 10.75 6.78 -10.83
CA MET A 43 11.57 7.13 -9.66
C MET A 43 10.77 7.05 -8.36
N ALA A 44 9.46 7.36 -8.41
CA ALA A 44 8.58 7.21 -7.26
C ALA A 44 8.40 5.72 -6.88
N GLU A 45 8.21 4.85 -7.87
CA GLU A 45 8.17 3.39 -7.66
C GLU A 45 9.52 2.86 -7.12
N GLU A 46 10.64 3.26 -7.71
CA GLU A 46 11.97 2.87 -7.23
C GLU A 46 12.21 3.33 -5.77
N ALA A 47 11.78 4.54 -5.42
CA ALA A 47 11.87 5.05 -4.04
C ALA A 47 11.04 4.19 -3.05
N CYS A 48 9.86 3.72 -3.46
CA CYS A 48 9.06 2.79 -2.67
C CYS A 48 9.71 1.40 -2.55
N GLN A 49 10.29 0.88 -3.64
CA GLN A 49 11.00 -0.40 -3.65
C GLN A 49 12.25 -0.39 -2.76
N ASN A 50 12.98 0.73 -2.72
CA ASN A 50 14.17 0.91 -1.89
C ASN A 50 13.88 0.82 -0.37
N ILE A 51 12.63 1.00 0.05
CA ILE A 51 12.20 0.82 1.45
C ILE A 51 11.41 -0.48 1.67
N GLY A 52 11.44 -1.40 0.69
CA GLY A 52 10.76 -2.70 0.76
C GLY A 52 9.25 -2.64 0.50
N GLY A 53 8.76 -1.61 -0.18
CA GLY A 53 7.35 -1.43 -0.56
C GLY A 53 7.18 -1.19 -2.05
N HIS A 54 5.99 -0.72 -2.43
CA HIS A 54 5.61 -0.35 -3.81
C HIS A 54 4.73 0.90 -3.76
N LEU A 55 4.56 1.59 -4.89
CA LEU A 55 3.47 2.57 -5.00
C LEU A 55 2.14 1.90 -4.69
N VAL A 56 1.26 2.63 -4.00
CA VAL A 56 0.05 2.04 -3.40
C VAL A 56 -0.89 1.44 -4.45
N SER A 57 -1.33 0.22 -4.21
CA SER A 57 -2.45 -0.44 -4.87
C SER A 57 -3.72 -0.34 -4.03
N PHE A 58 -4.89 -0.32 -4.67
CA PHE A 58 -6.18 -0.26 -3.98
C PHE A 58 -7.04 -1.45 -4.38
N GLN A 59 -7.56 -2.16 -3.39
CA GLN A 59 -8.49 -3.26 -3.62
C GLN A 59 -9.96 -2.85 -3.44
N GLU A 60 -10.20 -1.76 -2.71
CA GLU A 60 -11.55 -1.27 -2.44
C GLU A 60 -11.60 0.24 -2.18
N GLY A 61 -12.81 0.80 -2.22
CA GLY A 61 -13.01 2.25 -2.06
C GLY A 61 -12.75 2.77 -0.66
N LEU A 62 -12.95 1.96 0.38
CA LEU A 62 -12.66 2.36 1.75
C LEU A 62 -11.17 2.62 1.97
N GLU A 63 -10.32 1.73 1.44
CA GLU A 63 -8.87 1.89 1.47
C GLU A 63 -8.42 3.15 0.73
N ASN A 64 -8.98 3.38 -0.46
CA ASN A 64 -8.68 4.56 -1.25
C ASN A 64 -9.05 5.87 -0.53
N ALA A 65 -10.23 5.93 0.09
CA ALA A 65 -10.68 7.09 0.85
C ALA A 65 -9.80 7.35 2.08
N MET A 66 -9.46 6.30 2.83
CA MET A 66 -8.59 6.40 4.01
C MET A 66 -7.19 6.91 3.63
N VAL A 67 -6.59 6.38 2.55
CA VAL A 67 -5.26 6.82 2.11
C VAL A 67 -5.28 8.27 1.66
N ALA A 68 -6.35 8.71 0.98
CA ALA A 68 -6.53 10.10 0.60
C ALA A 68 -6.66 11.04 1.83
N GLU A 69 -7.43 10.65 2.85
CA GLU A 69 -7.54 11.40 4.10
C GLU A 69 -6.20 11.49 4.82
N THR A 70 -5.48 10.37 4.92
CA THR A 70 -4.16 10.32 5.57
C THR A 70 -3.14 11.20 4.83
N ALA A 71 -3.15 11.19 3.49
CA ALA A 71 -2.31 12.08 2.67
C ALA A 71 -2.58 13.55 2.98
N GLN A 72 -3.86 13.94 3.13
CA GLN A 72 -4.23 15.32 3.50
C GLN A 72 -3.73 15.69 4.89
N GLN A 73 -3.86 14.79 5.87
CA GLN A 73 -3.34 15.00 7.23
C GLN A 73 -1.81 15.14 7.23
N GLN A 74 -1.11 14.40 6.36
CA GLN A 74 0.34 14.50 6.15
C GLN A 74 0.75 15.70 5.27
N LYS A 75 -0.19 16.52 4.79
CA LYS A 75 0.03 17.69 3.93
C LYS A 75 0.73 17.36 2.60
N ILE A 76 0.44 16.19 2.04
CA ILE A 76 1.04 15.65 0.81
C ILE A 76 0.26 16.20 -0.39
N GLY A 77 0.29 17.52 -0.58
CA GLY A 77 -0.31 18.19 -1.73
C GLY A 77 -1.74 17.77 -2.09
N SER A 78 -2.13 17.98 -3.34
CA SER A 78 -3.44 17.57 -3.89
C SER A 78 -3.36 16.34 -4.80
N THR A 79 -2.16 15.92 -5.20
CA THR A 79 -1.92 14.81 -6.13
C THR A 79 -0.64 14.08 -5.77
N PHE A 80 -0.66 12.75 -5.86
CA PHE A 80 0.49 11.88 -5.66
C PHE A 80 0.35 10.64 -6.54
N TRP A 81 1.48 9.98 -6.83
CA TRP A 81 1.48 8.76 -7.63
C TRP A 81 0.91 7.57 -6.86
N ILE A 82 0.21 6.70 -7.58
CA ILE A 82 -0.24 5.37 -7.13
C ILE A 82 0.34 4.32 -8.08
N GLY A 83 0.28 3.03 -7.74
CA GLY A 83 0.96 1.99 -8.53
C GLY A 83 0.28 1.64 -9.86
N LEU A 84 -0.91 2.18 -10.14
CA LEU A 84 -1.70 1.82 -11.31
C LEU A 84 -1.09 2.41 -12.59
N ASN A 85 -0.78 1.55 -13.57
CA ASN A 85 -0.10 1.97 -14.80
C ASN A 85 -0.44 1.07 -16.01
N LYS A 86 -0.06 1.53 -17.21
CA LYS A 86 -0.12 0.80 -18.50
C LYS A 86 1.25 0.73 -19.19
N LEU A 87 2.35 0.75 -18.43
CA LEU A 87 3.69 0.89 -19.01
C LEU A 87 4.15 -0.37 -19.75
N ASN A 88 3.75 -1.55 -19.26
CA ASN A 88 4.20 -2.84 -19.77
C ASN A 88 3.15 -3.58 -20.63
N ALA A 89 1.91 -3.09 -20.66
CA ALA A 89 0.78 -3.73 -21.34
C ALA A 89 -0.29 -2.71 -21.74
N ASN A 90 -1.17 -3.09 -22.67
CA ASN A 90 -2.34 -2.29 -23.05
C ASN A 90 -3.44 -2.27 -21.97
N THR A 91 -3.24 -2.97 -20.84
CA THR A 91 -4.17 -3.10 -19.73
C THR A 91 -3.61 -2.48 -18.46
N TRP A 92 -4.46 -1.87 -17.65
CA TRP A 92 -4.08 -1.34 -16.34
C TRP A 92 -3.56 -2.46 -15.42
N ALA A 93 -2.45 -2.21 -14.73
CA ALA A 93 -1.86 -3.11 -13.75
C ALA A 93 -1.22 -2.32 -12.61
N PHE A 94 -1.21 -2.87 -11.40
CA PHE A 94 -0.44 -2.29 -10.29
C PHE A 94 1.03 -2.77 -10.34
N THR A 95 1.97 -1.92 -9.90
CA THR A 95 3.41 -2.25 -9.85
C THR A 95 3.75 -3.35 -8.85
N ASP A 96 2.93 -3.53 -7.81
CA ASP A 96 3.08 -4.59 -6.80
C ASP A 96 2.51 -5.95 -7.24
N GLY A 97 1.97 -6.04 -8.47
CA GLY A 97 1.35 -7.25 -9.00
C GLY A 97 -0.08 -7.51 -8.51
N SER A 98 -0.66 -6.61 -7.71
CA SER A 98 -2.04 -6.70 -7.27
C SER A 98 -3.02 -6.65 -8.44
N SER A 99 -4.12 -7.38 -8.34
CA SER A 99 -5.21 -7.32 -9.30
C SER A 99 -5.89 -5.95 -9.29
N VAL A 100 -6.32 -5.50 -10.48
CA VAL A 100 -7.10 -4.26 -10.64
C VAL A 100 -8.58 -4.58 -10.49
N ASN A 101 -9.04 -4.69 -9.24
CA ASN A 101 -10.45 -4.97 -8.91
C ASN A 101 -11.26 -3.71 -8.62
N TYR A 102 -10.57 -2.61 -8.30
CA TYR A 102 -11.17 -1.34 -7.95
C TYR A 102 -10.48 -0.21 -8.71
N THR A 103 -11.29 0.73 -9.19
CA THR A 103 -10.82 1.97 -9.82
C THR A 103 -11.73 3.12 -9.44
N ASN A 104 -11.14 4.31 -9.23
CA ASN A 104 -11.86 5.53 -8.89
C ASN A 104 -11.50 6.65 -9.87
N TRP A 105 -11.80 6.43 -11.15
CA TRP A 105 -11.45 7.38 -12.19
C TRP A 105 -12.24 8.68 -12.05
N ARG A 106 -11.56 9.82 -12.25
CA ARG A 106 -12.26 11.08 -12.49
C ARG A 106 -13.01 10.97 -13.82
N ASN A 107 -14.17 11.63 -13.93
CA ASN A 107 -14.98 11.62 -15.14
C ASN A 107 -14.12 11.92 -16.39
N GLY A 108 -14.09 10.98 -17.34
CA GLY A 108 -13.34 11.10 -18.59
C GLY A 108 -11.93 10.48 -18.59
N GLU A 109 -11.41 10.04 -17.45
CA GLU A 109 -10.03 9.51 -17.29
C GLU A 109 -9.93 7.98 -17.38
N PHE A 110 -10.94 7.30 -17.95
CA PHE A 110 -11.03 5.82 -17.96
C PHE A 110 -10.29 5.15 -19.14
N ASN A 111 -9.61 5.92 -19.98
CA ASN A 111 -9.02 5.45 -21.24
C ASN A 111 -7.54 5.06 -21.12
#